data_AF-A0A6A4GHP6-F1
#
_entry.id   AF-A0A6A4GHP6-F1
#
_cell.length_a   1.000
_cell.length_b   1.000
_cell.length_c   1.000
_cell.angle_alpha   90.00
_cell.angle_beta   90.00
_cell.angle_gamma   90.00
#
_symmetry.space_group_name_H-M   'P 1'
#
loop_
_entity.id
_entity.type
_entity.pdbx_description
1 polymer ?
#
loop_
_entity_poly.entity_id
_entity_poly.type
_entity_poly.pdbx_seq_one_letter_code
_entity_poly.pdbx_strand_id
1 'polypeptide(L)'
;MLETSTVRNHCLNCGKTTSEIKETCIRAHMGNHLLQAQCNIPEPVAFEVLGESMPCGFCGLSGQDCCKVTLSTTRSSSWKLSTQCPFQHAIVYNAVRNGSNATPCRNIPIICPLCQPLDKIQGARAYKAFWLYNWSEHAVSKHAEYASPHNPSGIPLPYQTWKHVEILPSEYTAIGLPVPSFSGFVAPTAEELEETLIRGTKQRATAVDLSKPKRGKSKR
;
A
#
# COMPACT_ATOMS: atom_id res chain seq x y z
N MET A 1 19.46 27.08 -9.81
CA MET A 1 18.34 27.17 -10.77
C MET A 1 17.51 25.91 -10.57
N LEU A 2 16.34 26.04 -9.95
CA LEU A 2 15.42 24.92 -9.75
C LEU A 2 14.69 24.70 -11.06
N GLU A 3 15.06 23.66 -11.79
CA GLU A 3 14.30 23.21 -12.96
C GLU A 3 12.86 22.96 -12.53
N THR A 4 11.94 23.64 -13.20
CA THR A 4 10.51 23.42 -13.06
C THR A 4 10.23 21.96 -13.36
N SER A 5 9.85 21.20 -12.33
CA SER A 5 9.50 19.79 -12.38
C SER A 5 8.44 19.54 -13.45
N THR A 6 8.87 19.17 -14.66
CA THR A 6 8.00 18.57 -15.66
C THR A 6 7.44 17.31 -15.04
N VAL A 7 6.12 17.27 -14.87
CA VAL A 7 5.42 16.07 -14.42
C VAL A 7 5.81 14.96 -15.39
N ARG A 8 6.52 13.95 -14.89
CA ARG A 8 6.95 12.82 -15.71
C ARG A 8 5.72 11.96 -15.97
N ASN A 9 5.26 11.98 -17.22
CA ASN A 9 3.99 11.36 -17.64
C ASN A 9 4.18 9.91 -18.15
N HIS A 10 5.24 9.21 -17.74
CA HIS A 10 5.49 7.82 -18.15
C HIS A 10 6.04 6.99 -16.99
N CYS A 11 5.86 5.68 -17.08
CA CYS A 11 6.49 4.70 -16.21
C CYS A 11 7.98 4.58 -16.57
N LEU A 12 8.88 4.77 -15.59
CA LEU A 12 10.32 4.58 -15.81
C LEU A 12 10.69 3.13 -16.11
N ASN A 13 9.93 2.19 -15.56
CA ASN A 13 10.21 0.77 -15.71
C ASN A 13 9.83 0.24 -17.10
N CYS A 14 8.63 0.51 -17.62
CA CYS A 14 8.20 -0.04 -18.92
C CYS A 14 7.97 1.01 -20.03
N GLY A 15 8.31 2.28 -19.79
CA GLY A 15 8.19 3.37 -20.77
C GLY A 15 6.77 3.83 -21.09
N LYS A 16 5.73 3.11 -20.66
CA LYS A 16 4.33 3.45 -20.94
C LYS A 16 3.96 4.82 -20.38
N THR A 17 3.36 5.65 -21.21
CA THR A 17 2.78 6.92 -20.83
C THR A 17 1.54 6.74 -19.95
N THR A 18 1.14 7.78 -19.21
CA THR A 18 -0.09 7.75 -18.39
C THR A 18 -1.34 7.45 -19.20
N SER A 19 -1.36 7.77 -20.50
CA SER A 19 -2.46 7.42 -21.42
C SER A 19 -2.47 5.95 -21.84
N GLU A 20 -1.34 5.26 -21.79
CA GLU A 20 -1.21 3.84 -22.15
C GLU A 20 -1.37 2.90 -20.95
N ILE A 21 -1.26 3.46 -19.74
CA ILE A 21 -1.49 2.75 -18.49
C ILE A 21 -2.99 2.47 -18.36
N LYS A 22 -3.33 1.18 -18.32
CA LYS A 22 -4.72 0.72 -18.17
C LYS A 22 -5.18 0.78 -16.72
N GLU A 23 -4.24 0.71 -15.79
CA GLU A 23 -4.50 0.87 -14.38
C GLU A 23 -5.02 2.28 -14.08
N THR A 24 -5.83 2.41 -13.03
CA THR A 24 -6.43 3.71 -12.67
C THR A 24 -5.41 4.77 -12.25
N CYS A 25 -4.17 4.37 -11.96
CA CYS A 25 -3.08 5.28 -11.61
C CYS A 25 -1.70 4.62 -11.75
N ILE A 26 -0.66 5.45 -11.85
CA ILE A 26 0.75 5.02 -11.97
C ILE A 26 1.23 4.15 -10.79
N ARG A 27 0.65 4.28 -9.59
CA ARG A 27 1.02 3.46 -8.42
C ARG A 27 0.54 2.03 -8.58
N ALA A 28 -0.67 1.85 -9.07
CA ALA A 28 -1.18 0.50 -9.32
C ALA A 28 -0.34 -0.16 -10.42
N HIS A 29 -0.03 0.59 -11.47
CA HIS A 29 0.87 0.15 -12.54
C HIS A 29 2.27 -0.23 -12.03
N MET A 30 2.93 0.66 -11.27
CA MET A 30 4.23 0.39 -10.65
C MET A 30 4.15 -0.76 -9.63
N GLY A 31 3.03 -0.88 -8.91
CA GLY A 31 2.78 -2.00 -8.01
C GLY A 31 2.81 -3.34 -8.74
N ASN A 32 2.26 -3.43 -9.94
CA ASN A 32 2.33 -4.64 -10.76
C ASN A 32 3.79 -5.01 -11.03
N HIS A 33 4.61 -4.03 -11.45
CA HIS A 33 6.04 -4.25 -11.69
C HIS A 33 6.79 -4.75 -10.44
N LEU A 34 6.55 -4.09 -9.30
CA LEU A 34 7.13 -4.48 -8.02
C LEU A 34 6.72 -5.90 -7.61
N LEU A 35 5.45 -6.26 -7.78
CA LEU A 35 4.95 -7.59 -7.41
C LEU A 35 5.50 -8.68 -8.34
N GLN A 36 5.61 -8.41 -9.64
CA GLN A 36 6.26 -9.32 -10.60
C GLN A 36 7.72 -9.56 -10.25
N ALA A 37 8.46 -8.50 -9.93
CA ALA A 37 9.85 -8.59 -9.51
C ALA A 37 10.01 -9.44 -8.24
N GLN A 38 9.12 -9.28 -7.26
CA GLN A 38 9.13 -10.10 -6.04
C GLN A 38 8.85 -11.59 -6.30
N CYS A 39 8.10 -11.89 -7.34
CA CYS A 39 7.87 -13.27 -7.78
C CYS A 39 8.98 -13.82 -8.69
N ASN A 40 10.07 -13.06 -8.90
CA ASN A 40 11.15 -13.39 -9.84
C ASN A 40 10.64 -13.64 -11.27
N ILE A 41 9.60 -12.90 -11.68
CA ILE A 41 9.03 -13.03 -13.01
C ILE A 41 9.66 -11.96 -13.91
N PRO A 42 10.41 -12.36 -14.95
CA PRO A 42 11.04 -11.42 -15.86
C PRO A 42 9.99 -10.57 -16.56
N GLU A 43 10.26 -9.27 -16.65
CA GLU A 43 9.42 -8.40 -17.45
C GLU A 43 9.87 -8.38 -18.90
N PRO A 44 8.96 -8.46 -19.87
CA PRO A 44 9.32 -8.50 -21.28
C PRO A 44 10.06 -7.25 -21.76
N VAL A 45 9.82 -6.09 -21.13
CA VAL A 45 10.38 -4.79 -21.53
C VAL A 45 10.65 -3.94 -20.28
N ALA A 46 11.89 -3.98 -19.79
CA ALA A 46 12.37 -3.07 -18.75
C ALA A 46 13.28 -2.00 -19.37
N PHE A 47 12.85 -0.73 -19.33
CA PHE A 47 13.63 0.44 -19.71
C PHE A 47 14.63 0.83 -18.62
N GLU A 48 14.20 0.80 -17.36
CA GLU A 48 15.05 0.96 -16.18
C GLU A 48 14.83 -0.23 -15.24
N VAL A 49 15.89 -0.60 -14.50
CA VAL A 49 15.81 -1.66 -13.49
C VAL A 49 15.15 -1.10 -12.24
N LEU A 50 14.15 -1.82 -11.71
CA LEU A 50 13.57 -1.51 -10.40
C LEU A 50 14.67 -1.45 -9.35
N GLY A 51 14.55 -0.50 -8.43
CA GLY A 51 15.50 -0.36 -7.35
C GLY A 51 15.53 -1.62 -6.47
N GLU A 52 16.73 -2.08 -6.13
CA GLU A 52 16.94 -3.36 -5.44
C GLU A 52 16.49 -3.34 -3.97
N SER A 53 16.48 -2.16 -3.32
CA SER A 53 16.21 -2.03 -1.90
C SER A 53 15.13 -0.99 -1.58
N MET A 54 14.03 -1.43 -1.00
CA MET A 54 12.88 -0.62 -0.60
C MET A 54 12.40 0.32 -1.72
N PRO A 55 12.12 -0.18 -2.94
CA PRO A 55 11.78 0.66 -4.08
C PRO A 55 10.53 1.51 -3.86
N CYS A 56 10.49 2.66 -4.51
CA CYS A 56 9.38 3.59 -4.44
C CYS A 56 8.15 3.05 -5.19
N GLY A 57 6.99 2.96 -4.55
CA GLY A 57 5.73 2.57 -5.19
C GLY A 57 5.16 3.57 -6.21
N PHE A 58 5.80 4.72 -6.44
CA PHE A 58 5.47 5.62 -7.54
C PHE A 58 6.42 5.51 -8.73
N CYS A 59 7.73 5.47 -8.50
CA CYS A 59 8.74 5.52 -9.57
C CYS A 59 9.60 4.26 -9.71
N GLY A 60 9.48 3.30 -8.80
CA GLY A 60 10.27 2.06 -8.80
C GLY A 60 11.71 2.21 -8.31
N LEU A 61 12.23 3.43 -8.16
CA LEU A 61 13.63 3.66 -7.76
C LEU A 61 13.84 3.54 -6.25
N SER A 62 15.08 3.20 -5.87
CA SER A 62 15.54 3.04 -4.48
C SER A 62 16.50 4.14 -4.05
N GLY A 63 16.66 4.34 -2.74
CA GLY A 63 17.67 5.22 -2.14
C GLY A 63 17.45 6.73 -2.32
N GLN A 64 16.40 7.15 -3.04
CA GLN A 64 16.13 8.56 -3.30
C GLN A 64 15.46 9.24 -2.09
N ASP A 65 16.07 10.31 -1.59
CA ASP A 65 15.52 11.08 -0.46
C ASP A 65 14.11 11.61 -0.76
N CYS A 66 13.86 12.02 -2.00
CA CYS A 66 12.55 12.50 -2.42
C CYS A 66 11.46 11.41 -2.38
N CYS A 67 11.85 10.14 -2.46
CA CYS A 67 10.92 9.00 -2.46
C CYS A 67 10.60 8.48 -1.06
N LYS A 68 11.19 9.05 -0.01
CA LYS A 68 10.80 8.76 1.37
C LYS A 68 9.32 9.09 1.57
N VAL A 69 8.60 8.20 2.26
CA VAL A 69 7.16 8.34 2.53
C VAL A 69 6.91 8.45 4.02
N THR A 70 6.01 9.34 4.39
CA THR A 70 5.50 9.46 5.77
C THR A 70 3.99 9.45 5.76
N LEU A 71 3.41 8.89 6.83
CA LEU A 71 1.98 8.87 7.05
C LEU A 71 1.64 9.71 8.27
N SER A 72 0.69 10.63 8.11
CA SER A 72 0.20 11.49 9.18
C SER A 72 -1.30 11.32 9.37
N THR A 73 -1.76 11.44 10.61
CA THR A 73 -3.20 11.45 10.89
C THR A 73 -3.75 12.86 10.76
N THR A 74 -4.89 12.98 10.08
CA THR A 74 -5.64 14.23 10.01
C THR A 74 -6.55 14.38 11.24
N ARG A 75 -7.20 15.55 11.38
CA ARG A 75 -8.21 15.77 12.43
C ARG A 75 -9.41 14.83 12.34
N SER A 76 -9.72 14.31 11.16
CA SER A 76 -10.82 13.35 10.93
C SER A 76 -10.37 11.89 11.06
N SER A 77 -9.19 11.63 11.64
CA SER A 77 -8.60 10.29 11.76
C SER A 77 -8.35 9.61 10.41
N SER A 78 -8.30 10.38 9.32
CA SER A 78 -7.85 9.87 8.02
C SER A 78 -6.33 9.91 7.92
N TRP A 79 -5.76 9.03 7.10
CA TRP A 79 -4.33 9.00 6.83
C TRP A 79 -4.01 9.87 5.62
N LYS A 80 -2.97 10.71 5.77
CA LYS A 80 -2.40 11.51 4.70
C LYS A 80 -0.97 11.07 4.43
N LEU A 81 -0.71 10.71 3.18
CA LEU A 81 0.62 10.47 2.64
C LEU A 81 1.35 11.78 2.37
N SER A 82 2.63 11.83 2.73
CA SER A 82 3.57 12.86 2.31
C SER A 82 4.79 12.23 1.65
N THR A 83 5.15 12.70 0.46
CA THR A 83 6.38 12.37 -0.27
C THR A 83 6.77 13.52 -1.18
N GLN A 84 8.02 13.55 -1.64
CA GLN A 84 8.51 14.50 -2.64
C GLN A 84 8.80 13.80 -3.98
N CYS A 85 8.37 12.56 -4.14
CA CYS A 85 8.59 11.82 -5.38
C CYS A 85 7.97 12.60 -6.55
N PRO A 86 8.70 12.84 -7.65
CA PRO A 86 8.17 13.59 -8.80
C PRO A 86 7.05 12.85 -9.54
N PHE A 87 6.88 11.56 -9.28
CA PHE A 87 5.82 10.70 -9.82
C PHE A 87 4.62 10.55 -8.87
N GLN A 88 4.59 11.29 -7.76
CA GLN A 88 3.49 11.17 -6.80
C GLN A 88 2.16 11.60 -7.43
N HIS A 89 1.08 10.95 -7.00
CA HIS A 89 -0.29 11.40 -7.23
C HIS A 89 -1.09 11.34 -5.93
N ALA A 90 -2.23 12.02 -5.93
CA ALA A 90 -3.14 12.01 -4.80
C ALA A 90 -3.70 10.59 -4.59
N ILE A 91 -3.58 10.08 -3.36
CA ILE A 91 -4.12 8.78 -2.96
C ILE A 91 -5.22 9.00 -1.92
N VAL A 92 -6.41 8.44 -2.17
CA VAL A 92 -7.45 8.30 -1.16
C VAL A 92 -7.15 7.05 -0.34
N TYR A 93 -6.36 7.21 0.72
CA TYR A 93 -5.73 6.11 1.45
C TYR A 93 -6.69 4.97 1.82
N ASN A 94 -7.84 5.28 2.42
CA ASN A 94 -8.80 4.27 2.86
C ASN A 94 -9.45 3.50 1.70
N ALA A 95 -9.68 4.16 0.56
CA ALA A 95 -10.26 3.50 -0.61
C ALA A 95 -9.27 2.49 -1.20
N VAL A 96 -8.00 2.89 -1.29
CA VAL A 96 -6.94 2.05 -1.84
C VAL A 96 -6.56 0.91 -0.90
N ARG A 97 -6.52 1.15 0.42
CA ARG A 97 -6.18 0.15 1.44
C ARG A 97 -7.08 -1.09 1.40
N ASN A 98 -8.35 -0.92 1.04
CA ASN A 98 -9.28 -2.02 0.98
C ASN A 98 -9.18 -2.80 -0.34
N GLY A 99 -8.62 -2.17 -1.38
CA GLY A 99 -8.65 -2.71 -2.75
C GLY A 99 -10.07 -2.80 -3.30
N SER A 100 -10.17 -3.14 -4.59
CA SER A 100 -11.43 -3.53 -5.23
C SER A 100 -11.14 -4.48 -6.40
N ASN A 101 -12.16 -5.14 -6.94
CA ASN A 101 -11.98 -5.96 -8.14
C ASN A 101 -11.47 -5.15 -9.34
N ALA A 102 -11.85 -3.86 -9.43
CA ALA A 102 -11.39 -2.97 -10.50
C ALA A 102 -9.99 -2.38 -10.23
N THR A 103 -9.59 -2.30 -8.96
CA THR A 103 -8.30 -1.75 -8.52
C THR A 103 -7.69 -2.66 -7.45
N PRO A 104 -7.21 -3.85 -7.85
CA PRO A 104 -6.76 -4.86 -6.90
C PRO A 104 -5.48 -4.44 -6.18
N CYS A 105 -4.54 -3.76 -6.87
CA CYS A 105 -3.27 -3.34 -6.28
C CYS A 105 -3.45 -2.41 -5.07
N ARG A 106 -3.09 -2.91 -3.89
CA ARG A 106 -3.10 -2.19 -2.62
C ARG A 106 -1.72 -1.71 -2.21
N ASN A 107 -0.74 -1.66 -3.11
CA ASN A 107 0.60 -1.15 -2.79
C ASN A 107 0.53 0.29 -2.27
N ILE A 108 0.41 0.46 -0.96
CA ILE A 108 0.27 1.73 -0.26
C ILE A 108 1.40 1.84 0.76
N PRO A 109 1.77 3.05 1.17
CA PRO A 109 2.61 3.22 2.33
C PRO A 109 1.91 2.62 3.56
N ILE A 110 2.64 1.88 4.38
CA ILE A 110 2.20 1.28 5.63
C ILE A 110 3.19 1.63 6.74
N ILE A 111 2.72 1.60 7.98
CA ILE A 111 3.57 1.77 9.16
C ILE A 111 3.80 0.36 9.71
N CYS A 112 5.05 -0.02 9.96
CA CYS A 112 5.32 -1.31 10.60
C CYS A 112 4.70 -1.34 12.00
N PRO A 113 3.78 -2.27 12.30
CA PRO A 113 3.21 -2.40 13.64
C PRO A 113 4.24 -2.82 14.70
N LEU A 114 5.29 -3.52 14.29
CA LEU A 114 6.36 -4.01 15.18
C LEU A 114 7.41 -2.93 15.51
N CYS A 115 7.58 -1.91 14.65
CA CYS A 115 8.48 -0.79 14.91
C CYS A 115 7.84 0.30 15.78
N GLN A 116 6.53 0.30 16.01
CA GLN A 116 5.90 1.34 16.83
C GLN A 116 6.30 1.19 18.30
N PRO A 117 6.62 2.30 19.01
CA PRO A 117 6.49 3.70 18.60
C PRO A 117 7.74 4.34 17.97
N LEU A 118 8.83 3.59 17.73
CA LEU A 118 10.13 4.12 17.31
C LEU A 118 10.08 4.91 15.98
N ASP A 119 9.13 4.56 15.10
CA ASP A 119 8.94 5.24 13.81
C ASP A 119 8.14 6.56 13.90
N LYS A 120 7.70 6.96 15.09
CA LYS A 120 7.00 8.23 15.29
C LYS A 120 7.98 9.40 15.13
N ILE A 121 7.60 10.37 14.31
CA ILE A 121 8.37 11.60 14.12
C ILE A 121 8.15 12.51 15.33
N GLN A 122 9.23 12.86 16.01
CA GLN A 122 9.18 13.68 17.22
C GLN A 122 8.49 15.02 16.96
N GLY A 123 7.55 15.40 17.84
CA GLY A 123 6.78 16.63 17.72
C GLY A 123 5.69 16.62 16.64
N ALA A 124 5.51 15.51 15.91
CA ALA A 124 4.50 15.39 14.86
C ALA A 124 3.51 14.24 15.10
N ARG A 125 2.30 14.38 14.53
CA ARG A 125 1.34 13.27 14.38
C ARG A 125 1.64 12.51 13.08
N ALA A 126 2.90 12.12 12.90
CA ALA A 126 3.40 11.50 11.67
C ALA A 126 4.36 10.35 11.99
N TYR A 127 4.41 9.38 11.09
CA TYR A 127 5.20 8.17 11.22
C TYR A 127 6.00 7.94 9.92
N LYS A 128 7.20 7.38 10.07
CA LYS A 128 7.90 6.78 8.94
C LYS A 128 7.06 5.62 8.40
N ALA A 129 7.02 5.51 7.08
CA ALA A 129 6.28 4.47 6.38
C ALA A 129 7.14 3.88 5.26
N PHE A 130 6.71 2.75 4.73
CA PHE A 130 7.27 2.14 3.53
C PHE A 130 6.14 1.49 2.72
N TRP A 131 6.38 1.23 1.44
CA TRP A 131 5.39 0.61 0.57
C TRP A 131 5.06 -0.82 0.99
N LEU A 132 3.79 -1.21 0.96
CA LEU A 132 3.30 -2.53 1.39
C LEU A 132 4.13 -3.66 0.80
N TYR A 133 4.43 -3.60 -0.49
CA TYR A 133 5.20 -4.65 -1.14
C TYR A 133 6.63 -4.73 -0.58
N ASN A 134 7.19 -3.65 -0.07
CA ASN A 134 8.52 -3.66 0.57
C ASN A 134 8.51 -4.30 1.97
N TRP A 135 7.38 -4.83 2.45
CA TRP A 135 7.31 -5.49 3.76
C TRP A 135 8.33 -6.60 3.93
N SER A 136 8.48 -7.50 2.96
CA SER A 136 9.37 -8.66 3.16
C SER A 136 10.82 -8.24 3.38
N GLU A 137 11.29 -7.21 2.68
CA GLU A 137 12.64 -6.68 2.85
C GLU A 137 12.79 -5.92 4.17
N HIS A 138 11.76 -5.14 4.54
CA HIS A 138 11.70 -4.51 5.86
C HIS A 138 11.77 -5.54 6.99
N ALA A 139 11.02 -6.64 6.87
CA ALA A 139 11.01 -7.71 7.85
C ALA A 139 12.40 -8.36 7.99
N VAL A 140 13.08 -8.68 6.88
CA VAL A 140 14.44 -9.23 6.93
C VAL A 140 15.42 -8.29 7.62
N SER A 141 15.32 -6.98 7.38
CA SER A 141 16.29 -6.01 7.91
C SER A 141 16.01 -5.53 9.34
N LYS A 142 14.75 -5.55 9.79
CA LYS A 142 14.32 -4.99 11.09
C LYS A 142 13.71 -6.00 12.05
N HIS A 143 13.24 -7.13 11.52
CA HIS A 143 12.42 -8.12 12.22
C HIS A 143 12.80 -9.54 11.76
N ALA A 144 14.11 -9.82 11.66
CA ALA A 144 14.64 -11.07 11.15
C ALA A 144 14.19 -12.29 11.97
N GLU A 145 13.75 -12.08 13.22
CA GLU A 145 13.16 -13.08 14.09
C GLU A 145 11.80 -13.60 13.59
N TYR A 146 11.08 -12.85 12.76
CA TYR A 146 9.74 -13.21 12.28
C TYR A 146 9.74 -13.93 10.93
N ALA A 147 8.73 -14.77 10.74
CA ALA A 147 8.45 -15.47 9.51
C ALA A 147 8.15 -14.48 8.38
N SER A 148 8.82 -14.66 7.24
CA SER A 148 8.57 -13.90 6.01
C SER A 148 8.83 -14.79 4.80
N PRO A 149 8.47 -14.38 3.57
CA PRO A 149 8.82 -15.13 2.36
C PRO A 149 10.33 -15.45 2.24
N HIS A 150 11.19 -14.57 2.77
CA HIS A 150 12.65 -14.74 2.77
C HIS A 150 13.19 -15.39 4.05
N ASN A 151 12.36 -15.58 5.07
CA ASN A 151 12.69 -16.31 6.29
C ASN A 151 11.52 -17.21 6.71
N PRO A 152 11.31 -18.36 6.06
CA PRO A 152 10.16 -19.22 6.34
C PRO A 152 10.23 -19.90 7.71
N SER A 153 11.42 -19.97 8.32
CA SER A 153 11.66 -20.60 9.63
C SER A 153 11.54 -19.64 10.81
N GLY A 154 11.21 -18.37 10.56
CA GLY A 154 11.01 -17.38 11.62
C GLY A 154 9.78 -17.63 12.48
N ILE A 155 9.65 -16.87 13.57
CA ILE A 155 8.49 -16.90 14.46
C ILE A 155 7.27 -16.38 13.68
N PRO A 156 6.11 -17.04 13.70
CA PRO A 156 4.94 -16.56 13.00
C PRO A 156 4.56 -15.13 13.43
N LEU A 157 4.13 -14.31 12.47
CA LEU A 157 3.73 -12.93 12.78
C LEU A 157 2.48 -12.90 13.66
N PRO A 158 2.37 -11.92 14.58
CA PRO A 158 1.10 -11.62 15.23
C PRO A 158 0.03 -11.34 14.19
N TYR A 159 -1.18 -11.84 14.41
CA TYR A 159 -2.26 -11.78 13.42
C TYR A 159 -2.56 -10.35 12.92
N GLN A 160 -2.59 -9.38 13.83
CA GLN A 160 -2.82 -7.97 13.48
C GLN A 160 -1.71 -7.40 12.60
N THR A 161 -0.45 -7.81 12.84
CA THR A 161 0.69 -7.44 12.01
C THR A 161 0.54 -8.07 10.63
N TRP A 162 0.26 -9.37 10.56
CA TRP A 162 0.07 -10.08 9.30
C TRP A 162 -1.05 -9.44 8.45
N LYS A 163 -2.22 -9.16 9.02
CA LYS A 163 -3.31 -8.45 8.33
C LYS A 163 -2.91 -7.08 7.77
N HIS A 164 -1.92 -6.43 8.38
CA HIS A 164 -1.47 -5.12 7.93
C HIS A 164 -0.53 -5.20 6.72
N VAL A 165 0.15 -6.35 6.54
CA VAL A 165 1.27 -6.51 5.61
C VAL A 165 1.04 -7.60 4.57
N GLU A 166 -0.03 -8.38 4.71
CA GLU A 166 -0.51 -9.36 3.73
C GLU A 166 -0.70 -8.69 2.36
N ILE A 167 -0.24 -9.37 1.31
CA ILE A 167 -0.63 -9.10 -0.08
C ILE A 167 -1.75 -10.07 -0.42
N LEU A 168 -2.92 -9.57 -0.84
CA LEU A 168 -4.10 -10.40 -1.02
C LEU A 168 -3.95 -11.33 -2.23
N PRO A 169 -4.54 -12.53 -2.22
CA PRO A 169 -4.59 -13.40 -3.40
C PRO A 169 -5.11 -12.71 -4.66
N SER A 170 -6.08 -11.79 -4.52
CA SER A 170 -6.64 -11.02 -5.64
C SER A 170 -5.63 -10.08 -6.31
N GLU A 171 -4.58 -9.66 -5.61
CA GLU A 171 -3.50 -8.84 -6.18
C GLU A 171 -2.64 -9.66 -7.12
N TYR A 172 -2.28 -10.89 -6.74
CA TYR A 172 -1.53 -11.82 -7.60
C TYR A 172 -2.34 -12.24 -8.82
N THR A 173 -3.60 -12.67 -8.62
CA THR A 173 -4.42 -13.18 -9.73
C THR A 173 -4.76 -12.11 -10.76
N ALA A 174 -4.90 -10.84 -10.33
CA ALA A 174 -5.18 -9.72 -11.23
C ALA A 174 -4.08 -9.47 -12.28
N ILE A 175 -2.83 -9.85 -11.97
CA ILE A 175 -1.69 -9.73 -12.89
C ILE A 175 -1.22 -11.09 -13.41
N GLY A 176 -2.04 -12.14 -13.26
CA GLY A 176 -1.76 -13.48 -13.78
C GLY A 176 -0.66 -14.23 -13.03
N LEU A 177 -0.37 -13.85 -11.78
CA LEU A 177 0.65 -14.51 -10.96
C LEU A 177 0.07 -15.64 -10.11
N PRO A 178 0.84 -16.71 -9.85
CA PRO A 178 0.45 -17.72 -8.88
C PRO A 178 0.39 -17.12 -7.46
N VAL A 179 -0.60 -17.53 -6.68
CA VAL A 179 -0.70 -17.13 -5.27
C VAL A 179 0.32 -17.92 -4.46
N PRO A 180 1.22 -17.26 -3.70
CA PRO A 180 2.18 -17.96 -2.85
C PRO A 180 1.48 -18.81 -1.77
N SER A 181 1.99 -20.02 -1.53
CA SER A 181 1.47 -20.96 -0.51
C SER A 181 1.93 -20.64 0.93
N PHE A 182 2.41 -19.42 1.20
CA PHE A 182 3.03 -19.08 2.47
C PHE A 182 2.00 -18.74 3.56
N SER A 183 1.99 -19.49 4.65
CA SER A 183 1.16 -19.25 5.84
C SER A 183 2.02 -18.90 7.07
N GLY A 184 2.69 -17.74 7.05
CA GLY A 184 3.60 -17.30 8.12
C GLY A 184 2.95 -16.56 9.29
N PHE A 185 1.72 -16.89 9.69
CA PHE A 185 1.00 -16.16 10.75
C PHE A 185 0.40 -17.08 11.80
N VAL A 186 0.26 -16.55 13.03
CA VAL A 186 -0.52 -17.20 14.09
C VAL A 186 -2.00 -17.02 13.80
N ALA A 187 -2.78 -18.11 13.86
CA ALA A 187 -4.23 -18.02 13.75
C ALA A 187 -4.79 -17.05 14.82
N PRO A 188 -5.80 -16.23 14.48
CA PRO A 188 -6.34 -15.27 15.43
C PRO A 188 -6.98 -15.98 16.62
N THR A 189 -6.89 -15.37 17.81
CA THR A 189 -7.67 -15.83 18.96
C THR A 189 -9.15 -15.51 18.78
N ALA A 190 -10.02 -16.15 19.59
CA ALA A 190 -11.44 -15.85 19.60
C ALA A 190 -11.72 -14.36 19.91
N GLU A 191 -10.93 -13.75 20.81
CA GLU A 191 -11.08 -12.33 21.14
C GLU A 191 -10.69 -11.41 19.97
N GLU A 192 -9.63 -11.74 19.22
CA GLU A 192 -9.21 -10.96 18.05
C GLU A 192 -10.23 -11.01 16.90
N LEU A 193 -10.90 -12.16 16.74
CA LEU A 193 -12.01 -12.32 15.81
C LEU A 193 -13.22 -11.48 16.24
N GLU A 194 -13.55 -11.48 17.53
CA GLU A 194 -14.65 -10.70 18.09
C GLU A 194 -14.42 -9.19 17.95
N GLU A 195 -13.22 -8.69 18.23
CA GLU A 195 -12.86 -7.28 18.00
C GLU A 195 -13.02 -6.88 16.53
N THR A 196 -12.63 -7.76 15.60
CA THR A 196 -12.77 -7.51 14.16
C THR A 196 -14.25 -7.41 13.77
N LEU A 197 -15.10 -8.29 14.30
CA LEU A 197 -16.54 -8.32 14.06
C LEU A 197 -17.25 -7.08 14.62
N ILE A 198 -16.88 -6.65 15.84
CA ILE A 198 -17.43 -5.44 16.48
C ILE A 198 -17.03 -4.18 15.70
N ARG A 199 -15.79 -4.11 15.19
CA ARG A 199 -15.36 -2.98 14.34
C ARG A 199 -16.08 -2.96 12.99
N GLY A 200 -16.31 -4.12 12.37
CA GLY A 200 -17.03 -4.23 11.09
C GLY A 200 -18.52 -3.86 11.18
N THR A 201 -19.18 -4.21 12.28
CA THR A 201 -20.59 -3.84 12.53
C THR A 201 -20.75 -2.34 12.78
N LYS A 202 -19.83 -1.70 13.52
CA LYS A 202 -19.85 -0.23 13.72
C LYS A 202 -19.63 0.56 12.43
N GLN A 203 -18.79 0.09 11.51
CA GLN A 203 -18.58 0.75 10.22
C GLN A 203 -19.77 0.64 9.26
N ARG A 204 -20.53 -0.47 9.31
CA ARG A 204 -21.77 -0.64 8.53
C ARG A 204 -22.93 0.22 9.06
N ALA A 205 -23.03 0.40 10.38
CA ALA A 205 -24.11 1.20 10.98
C ALA A 205 -24.05 2.69 10.58
N THR A 206 -22.88 3.21 10.20
CA THR A 206 -22.73 4.61 9.74
C THR A 206 -23.00 4.83 8.24
N ALA A 207 -23.25 3.77 7.45
CA ALA A 207 -23.41 3.86 5.99
C ALA A 207 -24.88 3.80 5.52
N VAL A 208 -25.87 3.79 6.42
CA VAL A 208 -27.29 3.71 6.07
C VAL A 208 -28.07 4.85 6.72
N ASP A 209 -28.05 6.03 6.09
CA ASP A 209 -29.18 6.97 6.13
C ASP A 209 -29.18 7.82 4.84
N LEU A 210 -29.63 7.19 3.75
CA LEU A 210 -30.03 7.85 2.50
C LEU A 210 -31.54 7.68 2.31
N SER A 211 -32.34 8.17 3.26
CA SER A 211 -33.78 8.31 3.08
C SER A 211 -34.30 9.65 3.63
N LYS A 212 -33.74 10.76 3.13
CA LYS A 212 -34.44 12.06 3.17
C LYS A 212 -35.09 12.36 1.81
N PRO A 213 -36.43 12.47 1.74
CA PRO A 213 -37.11 12.83 0.49
C PRO A 213 -36.83 14.29 0.09
N LYS A 214 -36.56 14.50 -1.21
CA LYS A 214 -36.36 15.80 -1.84
C LYS A 214 -37.64 16.65 -1.70
N ARG A 215 -37.59 17.75 -0.94
CA ARG A 215 -38.62 18.79 -0.96
C ARG A 215 -38.62 19.50 -2.31
N GLY A 216 -39.70 19.34 -3.07
CA GLY A 216 -39.96 20.10 -4.29
C GLY A 216 -40.17 21.58 -3.99
N LYS A 217 -39.47 22.45 -4.73
CA LYS A 217 -39.75 23.89 -4.80
C LYS A 217 -40.94 24.08 -5.74
N SER A 218 -42.08 24.54 -5.22
CA SER A 218 -43.15 25.10 -6.04
C SER A 218 -42.97 26.61 -6.13
N LYS A 219 -42.95 27.11 -7.37
CA LYS A 219 -42.96 28.54 -7.70
C LYS A 219 -44.37 29.09 -7.50
N ARG A 220 -44.47 30.25 -6.85
CA ARG A 220 -45.44 31.30 -7.18
C ARG A 220 -44.74 32.63 -6.94
#